data_AF-A0A292QZW4-F1
#
_entry.id   AF-A0A292QZW4-F1
#
_cell.length_a   1.000
_cell.length_b   1.000
_cell.length_c   1.000
_cell.angle_alpha   90.00
_cell.angle_beta   90.00
_cell.angle_gamma   90.00
#
_symmetry.space_group_name_H-M   'P 1'
#
loop_
_entity.id
_entity.type
_entity.pdbx_description
1 polymer ?
#
loop_
_entity_poly.entity_id
_entity_poly.type
_entity_poly.pdbx_seq_one_letter_code
_entity_poly.pdbx_strand_id
1 'polypeptide(L)'
;MNSTAINYEKFTVNGSININSVDVDLANNSMGHFSADEYGESNGNIDVKGVNLISDSHGSATKVLFADSSYADTVTYSGASHAYSTIYKYNVGYNPDDGFFTFVRSSGSMNPSDNFNPSVLTTPVSAQSGAYSTQMQTFNYAFQHADNFMSLPIFERIALKESGRYAMTGSAGIYSPLLTRIENAGYWVKPYVSFENIPLKNGPKVNTIAYGSLIGFDSSIKPVKYGFDRVLTGYIGYNGASQNYSGVDTYQNGGLLGGTVTLYRGNFFNATTLSAGASLGESHTMYGKDNFTMLLAGIGNKLGYNFEFKDGKYIIQPSMLMSYTFVNTFDYTNSAGVHIDSDPLHAIQLTPGVKFIMNTKNGWQPYVGINMVWNILNKNKVTANDVRLPEMSIKPYVQYGLGVQKRIKDKFLAFGQAMVSNGGRNGVSLSFGLRWFIGK
;
A
#
# COMPACT_ATOMS: atom_id res chain seq x y z
N MET A 1 21.39 10.88 -31.37
CA MET A 1 21.77 11.24 -32.75
C MET A 1 21.10 12.57 -33.04
N ASN A 2 21.84 13.59 -33.48
CA ASN A 2 21.24 14.85 -33.90
C ASN A 2 20.25 14.55 -35.04
N SER A 3 19.00 14.99 -34.91
CA SER A 3 18.00 14.89 -35.97
C SER A 3 18.53 15.60 -37.21
N THR A 4 18.83 14.83 -38.23
CA THR A 4 19.23 15.30 -39.55
C THR A 4 18.11 14.96 -40.51
N ALA A 5 17.52 15.98 -41.13
CA ALA A 5 16.68 15.80 -42.30
C ALA A 5 17.45 14.99 -43.34
N ILE A 6 16.79 14.01 -43.98
CA ILE A 6 17.36 13.35 -45.14
C ILE A 6 17.00 14.21 -46.34
N ASN A 7 17.99 14.93 -46.88
CA ASN A 7 17.78 15.79 -48.04
C ASN A 7 17.90 15.01 -49.36
N TYR A 8 16.90 15.20 -50.22
CA TYR A 8 16.86 14.64 -51.58
C TYR A 8 16.93 15.76 -52.61
N GLU A 9 17.51 15.50 -53.78
CA GLU A 9 17.42 16.46 -54.91
C GLU A 9 15.96 16.63 -55.38
N LYS A 10 15.20 15.53 -55.41
CA LYS A 10 13.77 15.52 -55.74
C LYS A 10 13.02 14.49 -54.91
N PHE A 11 11.89 14.90 -54.31
CA PHE A 11 11.05 14.02 -53.50
C PHE A 11 9.59 14.00 -54.01
N THR A 12 9.00 12.81 -54.07
CA THR A 12 7.62 12.59 -54.50
C THR A 12 7.08 11.32 -53.87
N VAL A 13 5.87 11.37 -53.31
CA VAL A 13 5.20 10.21 -52.71
C VAL A 13 4.10 9.72 -53.65
N ASN A 14 4.32 8.59 -54.34
CA ASN A 14 3.35 7.99 -55.27
C ASN A 14 2.77 6.65 -54.80
N GLY A 15 3.23 6.15 -53.64
CA GLY A 15 2.78 4.89 -53.03
C GLY A 15 2.63 5.04 -51.52
N SER A 16 2.54 3.91 -50.81
CA SER A 16 2.36 3.91 -49.36
C SER A 16 3.68 3.67 -48.63
N ILE A 17 4.11 4.64 -47.83
CA ILE A 17 5.23 4.50 -46.88
C ILE A 17 4.64 4.22 -45.50
N ASN A 18 5.13 3.19 -44.81
CA ASN A 18 4.73 2.87 -43.45
C ASN A 18 5.93 3.06 -42.53
N ILE A 19 5.83 3.98 -41.58
CA ILE A 19 6.87 4.27 -40.59
C ILE A 19 6.38 3.72 -39.25
N ASN A 20 7.07 2.71 -38.73
CA ASN A 20 6.68 2.06 -37.47
C ASN A 20 6.78 3.00 -36.27
N SER A 21 7.87 3.78 -36.18
CA SER A 21 8.05 4.80 -35.15
C SER A 21 9.04 5.85 -35.63
N VAL A 22 8.85 7.10 -35.20
CA VAL A 22 9.82 8.19 -35.37
C VAL A 22 10.36 8.60 -34.01
N ASP A 23 11.68 8.72 -33.89
CA ASP A 23 12.31 9.27 -32.70
C ASP A 23 12.17 10.80 -32.68
N VAL A 24 11.74 11.34 -31.55
CA VAL A 24 11.47 12.76 -31.35
C VAL A 24 12.25 13.28 -30.16
N ASP A 25 13.09 14.27 -30.41
CA ASP A 25 13.82 15.02 -29.40
C ASP A 25 13.06 16.32 -29.08
N LEU A 26 12.27 16.30 -28.02
CA LEU A 26 11.45 17.43 -27.58
C LEU A 26 12.27 18.57 -26.95
N ALA A 27 13.45 18.28 -26.39
CA ALA A 27 14.35 19.30 -25.86
C ALA A 27 14.92 20.16 -26.99
N ASN A 28 15.28 19.53 -28.11
CA ASN A 28 15.84 20.21 -29.28
C ASN A 28 14.80 20.53 -30.38
N ASN A 29 13.51 20.27 -30.15
CA ASN A 29 12.42 20.44 -31.10
C ASN A 29 12.70 19.80 -32.47
N SER A 30 13.18 18.56 -32.47
CA SER A 30 13.69 17.92 -33.68
C SER A 30 13.25 16.46 -33.81
N MET A 31 12.99 16.01 -35.04
CA MET A 31 12.70 14.62 -35.37
C MET A 31 13.18 14.30 -36.79
N GLY A 32 13.26 13.02 -37.12
CA GLY A 32 13.58 12.61 -38.49
C GLY A 32 12.48 13.03 -39.46
N HIS A 33 12.85 13.72 -40.53
CA HIS A 33 11.95 14.08 -41.63
C HIS A 33 12.68 13.99 -42.98
N PHE A 34 11.90 13.97 -44.05
CA PHE A 34 12.41 14.08 -45.41
C PHE A 34 12.41 15.55 -45.81
N SER A 35 13.47 15.99 -46.49
CA SER A 35 13.53 17.32 -47.11
C SER A 35 13.93 17.15 -48.57
N ALA A 36 13.58 18.10 -49.42
CA ALA A 36 14.05 18.11 -50.80
C ALA A 36 14.25 19.51 -51.37
N ASP A 37 15.16 19.60 -52.34
CA ASP A 37 15.38 20.82 -53.11
C ASP A 37 14.21 21.07 -54.08
N GLU A 38 13.60 20.00 -54.63
CA GLU A 38 12.41 20.03 -55.47
C GLU A 38 11.35 19.01 -55.01
N TYR A 39 10.10 19.44 -54.89
CA TYR A 39 8.96 18.58 -54.58
C TYR A 39 8.11 18.33 -55.83
N GLY A 40 7.84 17.06 -56.13
CA GLY A 40 6.89 16.66 -57.19
C GLY A 40 5.48 16.41 -56.65
N GLU A 41 4.51 16.25 -57.55
CA GLU A 41 3.12 15.94 -57.19
C GLU A 41 3.02 14.62 -56.42
N SER A 42 2.64 14.69 -55.15
CA SER A 42 2.54 13.53 -54.26
C SER A 42 1.08 13.09 -54.14
N ASN A 43 0.78 11.87 -54.61
CA ASN A 43 -0.56 11.27 -54.57
C ASN A 43 -0.64 10.01 -53.68
N GLY A 44 0.44 9.69 -52.98
CA GLY A 44 0.55 8.54 -52.07
C GLY A 44 0.23 8.89 -50.62
N ASN A 45 0.64 8.02 -49.69
CA ASN A 45 0.38 8.19 -48.25
C ASN A 45 1.60 7.79 -47.41
N ILE A 46 1.94 8.60 -46.41
CA ILE A 46 2.93 8.28 -45.38
C ILE A 46 2.20 8.02 -44.07
N ASP A 47 2.12 6.76 -43.65
CA ASP A 47 1.51 6.37 -42.39
C ASP A 47 2.55 6.26 -41.27
N VAL A 48 2.46 7.13 -40.27
CA VAL A 48 3.28 7.10 -39.05
C VAL A 48 2.51 6.37 -37.95
N LYS A 49 2.99 5.18 -37.58
CA LYS A 49 2.32 4.28 -36.63
C LYS A 49 2.70 4.54 -35.17
N GLY A 50 3.72 5.36 -34.92
CA GLY A 50 4.23 5.59 -33.58
C GLY A 50 5.23 6.73 -33.50
N VAL A 51 5.44 7.22 -32.29
CA VAL A 51 6.49 8.19 -31.95
C VAL A 51 7.17 7.72 -30.67
N ASN A 52 8.49 7.89 -30.60
CA ASN A 52 9.31 7.56 -29.45
C ASN A 52 9.98 8.82 -28.93
N LEU A 53 9.67 9.23 -27.70
CA LEU A 53 10.20 10.46 -27.11
C LEU A 53 11.51 10.15 -26.39
N ILE A 54 12.61 10.72 -26.90
CA ILE A 54 13.94 10.49 -26.32
C ILE A 54 14.37 11.55 -25.31
N SER A 55 13.62 12.65 -25.21
CA SER A 55 13.87 13.74 -24.26
C SER A 55 12.57 14.38 -23.77
N ASP A 56 12.63 15.02 -22.61
CA ASP A 56 11.55 15.85 -22.09
C ASP A 56 11.55 17.23 -22.76
N SER A 57 10.38 17.76 -23.10
CA SER A 57 10.24 19.16 -23.54
C SER A 57 10.61 20.15 -22.43
N HIS A 58 11.06 21.36 -22.77
CA HIS A 58 11.23 22.43 -21.79
C HIS A 58 9.89 23.09 -21.37
N GLY A 59 8.90 23.10 -22.27
CA GLY A 59 7.58 23.72 -22.05
C GLY A 59 6.45 22.73 -21.80
N SER A 60 5.22 23.23 -21.66
CA SER A 60 4.02 22.39 -21.57
C SER A 60 3.54 21.89 -22.92
N ALA A 61 3.99 22.50 -24.02
CA ALA A 61 3.69 22.12 -25.37
C ALA A 61 4.91 22.35 -26.27
N THR A 62 5.15 21.42 -27.18
CA THR A 62 6.21 21.50 -28.19
C THR A 62 5.62 21.12 -29.54
N LYS A 63 6.00 21.87 -30.59
CA LYS A 63 5.75 21.50 -31.99
C LYS A 63 7.06 21.04 -32.62
N VAL A 64 7.02 19.96 -33.38
CA VAL A 64 8.19 19.42 -34.09
C VAL A 64 7.81 19.18 -35.55
N LEU A 65 8.59 19.73 -36.48
CA LEU A 65 8.35 19.56 -37.91
C LEU A 65 8.65 18.12 -38.33
N PHE A 66 7.71 17.49 -39.04
CA PHE A 66 7.89 16.17 -39.63
C PHE A 66 7.75 16.17 -41.15
N ALA A 67 6.94 17.06 -41.70
CA ALA A 67 6.74 17.15 -43.13
C ALA A 67 6.75 18.60 -43.58
N ASP A 68 7.46 18.87 -44.68
CA ASP A 68 7.35 20.15 -45.34
C ASP A 68 5.93 20.33 -45.90
N SER A 69 5.47 21.57 -45.98
CA SER A 69 4.10 21.90 -46.43
C SER A 69 3.75 21.32 -47.80
N SER A 70 4.74 21.02 -48.63
CA SER A 70 4.60 20.43 -49.96
C SER A 70 4.07 18.99 -49.97
N TYR A 71 4.15 18.27 -48.84
CA TYR A 71 3.67 16.88 -48.75
C TYR A 71 2.99 16.54 -47.40
N ALA A 72 2.74 17.53 -46.54
CA ALA A 72 2.16 17.34 -45.21
C ALA A 72 0.75 16.71 -45.24
N ASP A 73 -0.05 17.03 -46.25
CA ASP A 73 -1.38 16.47 -46.48
C ASP A 73 -1.36 14.97 -46.82
N THR A 74 -0.23 14.45 -47.30
CA THR A 74 -0.03 13.02 -47.57
C THR A 74 0.31 12.20 -46.33
N VAL A 75 0.55 12.84 -45.18
CA VAL A 75 0.93 12.15 -43.94
C VAL A 75 -0.30 11.86 -43.09
N THR A 76 -0.41 10.62 -42.62
CA THR A 76 -1.40 10.20 -41.62
C THR A 76 -0.69 9.72 -40.36
N TYR A 77 -1.16 10.15 -39.19
CA TYR A 77 -0.73 9.59 -37.90
C TYR A 77 -1.77 8.58 -37.40
N SER A 78 -1.42 7.30 -37.38
CA SER A 78 -2.27 6.20 -36.90
C SER A 78 -1.84 5.64 -35.53
N GLY A 79 -0.83 6.26 -34.91
CA GLY A 79 -0.30 5.84 -33.61
C GLY A 79 -1.18 6.18 -32.41
N ALA A 80 -0.69 5.81 -31.22
CA ALA A 80 -1.37 6.11 -29.97
C ALA A 80 -1.50 7.63 -29.75
N SER A 81 -2.64 8.09 -29.25
CA SER A 81 -2.87 9.51 -28.95
C SER A 81 -1.98 10.07 -27.81
N HIS A 82 -1.14 9.23 -27.22
CA HIS A 82 -0.21 9.63 -26.17
C HIS A 82 1.14 8.93 -26.33
N ALA A 83 2.20 9.62 -25.94
CA ALA A 83 3.56 9.10 -25.88
C ALA A 83 4.23 9.46 -24.55
N TYR A 84 5.23 8.66 -24.17
CA TYR A 84 5.94 8.81 -22.92
C TYR A 84 7.39 9.18 -23.18
N SER A 85 7.80 10.30 -22.58
CA SER A 85 9.21 10.59 -22.28
C SER A 85 9.60 9.93 -20.96
N THR A 86 10.86 10.07 -20.56
CA THR A 86 11.38 9.53 -19.29
C THR A 86 10.58 10.00 -18.07
N ILE A 87 10.10 11.26 -18.03
CA ILE A 87 9.36 11.81 -16.88
C ILE A 87 7.88 12.07 -17.18
N TYR A 88 7.56 12.62 -18.35
CA TYR A 88 6.21 13.10 -18.66
C TYR A 88 5.43 12.21 -19.64
N LYS A 89 4.11 12.38 -19.60
CA LYS A 89 3.17 11.89 -20.61
C LYS A 89 2.69 13.04 -21.48
N TYR A 90 2.74 12.86 -22.80
CA TYR A 90 2.30 13.84 -23.78
C TYR A 90 1.13 13.31 -24.60
N ASN A 91 0.16 14.16 -24.90
CA ASN A 91 -0.80 13.96 -25.96
C ASN A 91 -0.12 14.25 -27.29
N VAL A 92 -0.32 13.38 -28.27
CA VAL A 92 0.30 13.47 -29.61
C VAL A 92 -0.78 13.77 -30.64
N GLY A 93 -0.55 14.76 -31.47
CA GLY A 93 -1.38 15.06 -32.64
C GLY A 93 -0.52 15.48 -33.83
N TYR A 94 -0.98 15.19 -35.04
CA TYR A 94 -0.37 15.64 -36.28
C TYR A 94 -1.28 16.64 -36.98
N ASN A 95 -0.72 17.72 -37.51
CA ASN A 95 -1.46 18.71 -38.28
C ASN A 95 -1.04 18.64 -39.77
N PRO A 96 -1.93 18.19 -40.68
CA PRO A 96 -1.62 18.08 -42.11
C PRO A 96 -1.49 19.45 -42.80
N ASP A 97 -2.01 20.54 -42.21
CA ASP A 97 -1.96 21.87 -42.83
C ASP A 97 -0.56 22.50 -42.75
N ASP A 98 0.19 22.21 -41.68
CA ASP A 98 1.52 22.79 -41.43
C ASP A 98 2.64 21.73 -41.34
N GLY A 99 2.30 20.45 -41.29
CA GLY A 99 3.24 19.33 -41.25
C GLY A 99 3.92 19.09 -39.91
N PHE A 100 3.41 19.69 -38.83
CA PHE A 100 3.97 19.54 -37.49
C PHE A 100 3.28 18.44 -36.68
N PHE A 101 4.07 17.70 -35.91
CA PHE A 101 3.58 17.02 -34.72
C PHE A 101 3.50 17.98 -33.54
N THR A 102 2.46 17.82 -32.74
CA THR A 102 2.21 18.56 -31.51
C THR A 102 2.29 17.59 -30.32
N PHE A 103 3.06 17.99 -29.33
CA PHE A 103 3.25 17.25 -28.08
C PHE A 103 2.84 18.15 -26.94
N VAL A 104 1.70 17.83 -26.31
CA VAL A 104 1.16 18.64 -25.22
C VAL A 104 1.19 17.80 -23.95
N ARG A 105 1.89 18.26 -22.92
CA ARG A 105 1.80 17.63 -21.60
C ARG A 105 0.33 17.61 -21.21
N SER A 106 -0.19 16.45 -20.87
CA SER A 106 -1.55 16.34 -20.35
C SER A 106 -1.65 17.36 -19.20
N SER A 107 -2.44 18.42 -19.39
CA SER A 107 -2.52 19.55 -18.44
C SER A 107 -3.97 19.84 -18.06
N GLY A 108 -4.87 18.91 -18.39
CA GLY A 108 -6.31 18.98 -18.09
C GLY A 108 -6.87 17.70 -17.44
N SER A 109 -6.02 16.76 -17.00
CA SER A 109 -6.52 15.61 -16.25
C SER A 109 -7.04 16.06 -14.88
N MET A 110 -8.13 15.45 -14.41
CA MET A 110 -8.58 15.65 -13.02
C MET A 110 -7.58 15.08 -11.99
N ASN A 111 -6.63 14.26 -12.43
CA ASN A 111 -5.69 13.55 -11.58
C ASN A 111 -4.22 13.90 -11.92
N PRO A 112 -3.51 14.63 -11.05
CA PRO A 112 -2.14 15.08 -11.29
C PRO A 112 -1.13 14.02 -11.77
N SER A 113 -1.30 12.75 -11.38
CA SER A 113 -0.44 11.65 -11.83
C SER A 113 -0.51 11.35 -13.33
N ASP A 114 -1.61 11.71 -13.99
CA ASP A 114 -1.81 11.38 -15.40
C ASP A 114 -0.91 12.20 -16.33
N ASN A 115 -0.21 13.20 -15.79
CA ASN A 115 0.72 14.06 -16.52
C ASN A 115 2.14 13.46 -16.58
N PHE A 116 2.37 12.41 -15.80
CA PHE A 116 3.68 11.77 -15.64
C PHE A 116 3.70 10.40 -16.30
N ASN A 117 4.90 9.97 -16.68
CA ASN A 117 5.15 8.59 -17.04
C ASN A 117 4.90 7.72 -15.79
N PRO A 118 4.09 6.64 -15.89
CA PRO A 118 3.89 5.72 -14.78
C PRO A 118 5.19 5.19 -14.15
N SER A 119 6.27 5.05 -14.93
CA SER A 119 7.55 4.52 -14.44
C SER A 119 8.16 5.34 -13.28
N VAL A 120 7.98 6.67 -13.28
CA VAL A 120 8.51 7.55 -12.23
C VAL A 120 7.62 7.61 -10.99
N LEU A 121 6.41 7.05 -11.05
CA LEU A 121 5.44 7.05 -9.94
C LEU A 121 5.63 5.89 -8.96
N THR A 122 6.59 5.00 -9.22
CA THR A 122 6.87 3.81 -8.41
C THR A 122 7.04 4.14 -6.93
N THR A 123 7.97 5.04 -6.59
CA THR A 123 8.23 5.41 -5.19
C THR A 123 7.00 5.90 -4.42
N PRO A 124 6.25 6.93 -4.89
CA PRO A 124 5.09 7.41 -4.15
C PRO A 124 3.95 6.39 -4.09
N VAL A 125 3.78 5.54 -5.11
CA VAL A 125 2.79 4.46 -5.08
C VAL A 125 3.19 3.38 -4.06
N SER A 126 4.42 2.89 -4.12
CA SER A 126 4.97 1.84 -3.26
C SER A 126 4.98 2.20 -1.79
N ALA A 127 5.33 3.44 -1.46
CA ALA A 127 5.28 3.97 -0.09
C ALA A 127 3.86 3.92 0.50
N GLN A 128 2.85 4.27 -0.29
CA GLN A 128 1.46 4.38 0.18
C GLN A 128 0.72 3.04 0.18
N SER A 129 0.60 2.39 -0.99
CA SER A 129 -0.23 1.19 -1.11
C SER A 129 0.48 -0.10 -0.71
N GLY A 130 1.81 -0.09 -0.64
CA GLY A 130 2.62 -1.23 -0.19
C GLY A 130 3.04 -1.09 1.28
N ALA A 131 4.09 -0.31 1.52
CA ALA A 131 4.72 -0.20 2.83
C ALA A 131 3.77 0.33 3.93
N TYR A 132 3.10 1.46 3.70
CA TYR A 132 2.18 2.02 4.69
C TYR A 132 0.99 1.08 4.96
N SER A 133 0.38 0.51 3.92
CA SER A 133 -0.73 -0.44 4.03
C SER A 133 -0.35 -1.70 4.83
N THR A 134 0.80 -2.30 4.55
CA THR A 134 1.29 -3.49 5.28
C THR A 134 1.65 -3.18 6.74
N GLN A 135 2.17 -1.99 7.01
CA GLN A 135 2.42 -1.52 8.38
C GLN A 135 1.11 -1.38 9.18
N MET A 136 0.05 -0.87 8.57
CA MET A 136 -1.27 -0.81 9.23
C MET A 136 -1.81 -2.19 9.57
N GLN A 137 -1.65 -3.15 8.65
CA GLN A 137 -2.02 -4.55 8.89
C GLN A 137 -1.23 -5.12 10.08
N THR A 138 0.07 -4.85 10.11
CA THR A 138 0.96 -5.27 11.21
C THR A 138 0.45 -4.79 12.56
N PHE A 139 0.07 -3.51 12.69
CA PHE A 139 -0.48 -2.98 13.93
C PHE A 139 -1.78 -3.66 14.35
N ASN A 140 -2.73 -3.85 13.42
CA ASN A 140 -3.99 -4.54 13.73
C ASN A 140 -3.74 -5.94 14.30
N TYR A 141 -2.82 -6.71 13.71
CA TYR A 141 -2.51 -8.07 14.15
C TYR A 141 -1.66 -8.12 15.43
N ALA A 142 -0.78 -7.13 15.66
CA ALA A 142 -0.04 -6.99 16.90
C ALA A 142 -0.99 -6.78 18.10
N PHE A 143 -2.11 -6.07 17.90
CA PHE A 143 -3.12 -5.85 18.95
C PHE A 143 -4.11 -6.99 19.12
N GLN A 144 -4.10 -8.00 18.25
CA GLN A 144 -5.08 -9.10 18.31
C GLN A 144 -4.99 -9.90 19.62
N HIS A 145 -3.82 -9.94 20.27
CA HIS A 145 -3.73 -10.54 21.62
C HIS A 145 -4.65 -9.81 22.62
N ALA A 146 -4.65 -8.48 22.62
CA ALA A 146 -5.49 -7.67 23.49
C ALA A 146 -6.98 -7.91 23.21
N ASP A 147 -7.35 -7.91 21.93
CA ASP A 147 -8.72 -8.19 21.50
C ASP A 147 -9.18 -9.60 21.93
N ASN A 148 -8.33 -10.61 21.76
CA ASN A 148 -8.64 -12.00 22.12
C ASN A 148 -8.79 -12.16 23.64
N PHE A 149 -7.94 -11.53 24.46
CA PHE A 149 -8.10 -11.58 25.91
C PHE A 149 -9.37 -10.86 26.37
N MET A 150 -9.65 -9.69 25.78
CA MET A 150 -10.83 -8.90 26.12
C MET A 150 -12.13 -9.50 25.56
N SER A 151 -12.09 -10.44 24.64
CA SER A 151 -13.31 -11.15 24.22
C SER A 151 -13.91 -12.08 25.29
N LEU A 152 -13.09 -12.48 26.27
CA LEU A 152 -13.52 -13.34 27.37
C LEU A 152 -14.37 -12.52 28.35
N PRO A 153 -15.41 -13.10 28.97
CA PRO A 153 -16.14 -12.44 30.05
C PRO A 153 -15.25 -12.03 31.22
N ILE A 154 -15.63 -10.99 31.98
CA ILE A 154 -14.82 -10.49 33.09
C ILE A 154 -14.52 -11.56 34.15
N PHE A 155 -15.47 -12.45 34.44
CA PHE A 155 -15.28 -13.51 35.43
C PHE A 155 -14.20 -14.51 34.99
N GLU A 156 -14.15 -14.87 33.70
CA GLU A 156 -13.08 -15.71 33.15
C GLU A 156 -11.73 -14.99 33.17
N ARG A 157 -11.71 -13.69 32.85
CA ARG A 157 -10.47 -12.90 32.90
C ARG A 157 -9.92 -12.81 34.33
N ILE A 158 -10.79 -12.65 35.32
CA ILE A 158 -10.40 -12.65 36.74
C ILE A 158 -9.91 -14.04 37.15
N ALA A 159 -10.62 -15.11 36.79
CA ALA A 159 -10.19 -16.48 37.09
C ALA A 159 -8.80 -16.81 36.51
N LEU A 160 -8.52 -16.37 35.27
CA LEU A 160 -7.21 -16.52 34.64
C LEU A 160 -6.10 -15.75 35.36
N LYS A 161 -6.42 -14.60 36.00
CA LYS A 161 -5.45 -13.80 36.77
C LYS A 161 -5.21 -14.36 38.16
N GLU A 162 -6.28 -14.78 38.83
CA GLU A 162 -6.28 -15.10 40.25
C GLU A 162 -6.03 -16.59 40.55
N SER A 163 -6.01 -17.47 39.53
CA SER A 163 -5.67 -18.89 39.67
C SER A 163 -4.34 -19.16 40.42
N GLY A 164 -3.41 -18.19 40.43
CA GLY A 164 -2.15 -18.29 41.16
C GLY A 164 -2.10 -17.63 42.55
N ARG A 165 -3.06 -16.78 42.92
CA ARG A 165 -3.04 -16.05 44.21
C ARG A 165 -3.61 -16.87 45.37
N TYR A 166 -4.56 -17.75 45.08
CA TYR A 166 -5.23 -18.56 46.09
C TYR A 166 -4.47 -19.84 46.48
N ALA A 167 -3.28 -20.08 45.93
CA ALA A 167 -2.40 -21.20 46.30
C ALA A 167 -1.39 -20.86 47.41
N MET A 168 -1.33 -19.61 47.91
CA MET A 168 -0.29 -19.16 48.85
C MET A 168 -0.82 -18.57 50.17
N THR A 169 -2.08 -18.76 50.52
CA THR A 169 -2.61 -18.31 51.84
C THR A 169 -3.03 -19.53 52.66
N GLY A 170 -2.09 -20.04 53.45
CA GLY A 170 -2.35 -21.12 54.40
C GLY A 170 -3.21 -20.64 55.57
N SER A 171 -4.53 -20.69 55.43
CA SER A 171 -5.46 -21.01 56.52
C SER A 171 -6.91 -21.01 56.05
N ALA A 172 -7.56 -22.17 56.30
CA ALA A 172 -9.00 -22.39 56.43
C ALA A 172 -9.92 -21.94 55.26
N GLY A 173 -10.11 -22.82 54.28
CA GLY A 173 -11.24 -22.80 53.35
C GLY A 173 -11.11 -23.93 52.34
N ILE A 174 -12.17 -24.73 52.16
CA ILE A 174 -12.16 -26.01 51.43
C ILE A 174 -11.47 -25.89 50.05
N TYR A 175 -10.35 -26.59 49.95
CA TYR A 175 -9.38 -26.55 48.86
C TYR A 175 -9.83 -27.41 47.66
N SER A 176 -9.68 -26.89 46.44
CA SER A 176 -9.67 -27.72 45.23
C SER A 176 -8.26 -27.76 44.66
N PRO A 177 -7.61 -28.94 44.53
CA PRO A 177 -6.27 -29.10 43.94
C PRO A 177 -6.21 -28.81 42.42
N LEU A 178 -7.33 -28.40 41.81
CA LEU A 178 -7.49 -28.19 40.37
C LEU A 178 -7.16 -26.75 39.91
N LEU A 179 -6.81 -25.85 40.83
CA LEU A 179 -6.35 -24.49 40.52
C LEU A 179 -4.83 -24.47 40.36
N THR A 180 -4.32 -25.27 39.42
CA THR A 180 -2.93 -25.17 38.96
C THR A 180 -2.75 -23.87 38.18
N ARG A 181 -1.55 -23.29 38.36
CA ARG A 181 -1.10 -22.04 37.76
C ARG A 181 -1.21 -22.11 36.23
N ILE A 182 -2.23 -21.51 35.64
CA ILE A 182 -2.26 -21.33 34.18
C ILE A 182 -1.31 -20.17 33.85
N GLU A 183 -0.03 -20.49 33.66
CA GLU A 183 0.89 -19.56 33.00
C GLU A 183 0.35 -19.31 31.58
N ASN A 184 -0.25 -18.14 31.37
CA ASN A 184 -0.86 -17.75 30.10
C ASN A 184 0.16 -17.22 29.06
N ALA A 185 1.45 -17.56 29.23
CA ALA A 185 2.43 -17.29 28.19
C ALA A 185 2.08 -18.12 26.95
N GLY A 186 2.47 -17.67 25.76
CA GLY A 186 2.16 -18.44 24.57
C GLY A 186 2.80 -17.89 23.32
N TYR A 187 3.09 -18.79 22.39
CA TYR A 187 3.48 -18.42 21.05
C TYR A 187 2.25 -18.34 20.16
N TRP A 188 2.35 -17.57 19.10
CA TRP A 188 1.30 -17.45 18.12
C TRP A 188 1.85 -17.23 16.70
N VAL A 189 1.05 -17.61 15.72
CA VAL A 189 1.27 -17.34 14.30
C VAL A 189 0.00 -16.76 13.69
N LYS A 190 0.14 -15.72 12.85
CA LYS A 190 -0.97 -14.97 12.25
C LYS A 190 -0.67 -14.67 10.77
N PRO A 191 -0.97 -15.59 9.85
CA PRO A 191 -0.93 -15.30 8.42
C PRO A 191 -2.11 -14.43 8.00
N TYR A 192 -1.87 -13.58 7.01
CA TYR A 192 -2.90 -12.74 6.41
C TYR A 192 -2.68 -12.56 4.91
N VAL A 193 -3.77 -12.24 4.22
CA VAL A 193 -3.77 -11.81 2.83
C VAL A 193 -4.88 -10.79 2.62
N SER A 194 -4.67 -9.80 1.75
CA SER A 194 -5.69 -8.86 1.33
C SER A 194 -5.61 -8.60 -0.16
N PHE A 195 -6.77 -8.63 -0.80
CA PHE A 195 -6.96 -8.32 -2.21
C PHE A 195 -7.74 -7.00 -2.28
N GLU A 196 -7.07 -5.94 -2.69
CA GLU A 196 -7.63 -4.60 -2.61
C GLU A 196 -7.32 -3.78 -3.85
N ASN A 197 -8.17 -2.79 -4.06
CA ASN A 197 -7.98 -1.74 -5.03
C ASN A 197 -8.00 -0.39 -4.31
N ILE A 198 -6.91 0.36 -4.46
CA ILE A 198 -6.62 1.60 -3.72
C ILE A 198 -6.58 2.76 -4.71
N PRO A 199 -7.67 3.53 -4.85
CA PRO A 199 -7.67 4.78 -5.63
C PRO A 199 -6.91 5.86 -4.86
N LEU A 200 -5.63 6.05 -5.18
CA LEU A 200 -4.82 7.08 -4.55
C LEU A 200 -5.35 8.48 -4.93
N LYS A 201 -5.45 9.37 -3.94
CA LYS A 201 -5.70 10.78 -4.23
C LYS A 201 -4.45 11.36 -4.88
N ASN A 202 -4.62 12.07 -6.00
CA ASN A 202 -3.56 12.60 -6.87
C ASN A 202 -2.63 11.52 -7.47
N GLY A 203 -3.06 10.26 -7.45
CA GLY A 203 -2.30 9.11 -7.92
C GLY A 203 -3.14 8.14 -8.73
N PRO A 204 -2.53 7.16 -9.38
CA PRO A 204 -3.26 6.15 -10.12
C PRO A 204 -4.10 5.27 -9.19
N LYS A 205 -5.04 4.55 -9.79
CA LYS A 205 -5.76 3.46 -9.14
C LYS A 205 -4.84 2.25 -9.08
N VAL A 206 -4.56 1.75 -7.88
CA VAL A 206 -3.60 0.65 -7.66
C VAL A 206 -4.32 -0.60 -7.23
N ASN A 207 -4.20 -1.67 -8.02
CA ASN A 207 -4.59 -3.01 -7.58
C ASN A 207 -3.46 -3.55 -6.71
N THR A 208 -3.77 -4.06 -5.52
CA THR A 208 -2.77 -4.59 -4.61
C THR A 208 -3.19 -5.90 -3.97
N ILE A 209 -2.23 -6.81 -3.88
CA ILE A 209 -2.31 -8.03 -3.08
C ILE A 209 -1.24 -7.89 -2.00
N ALA A 210 -1.67 -7.65 -0.76
CA ALA A 210 -0.76 -7.65 0.38
C ALA A 210 -0.88 -8.98 1.12
N TYR A 211 0.22 -9.56 1.54
CA TYR A 211 0.28 -10.83 2.24
C TYR A 211 1.37 -10.81 3.28
N GLY A 212 1.30 -11.72 4.25
CA GLY A 212 2.33 -11.80 5.26
C GLY A 212 2.00 -12.77 6.37
N SER A 213 2.93 -12.90 7.30
CA SER A 213 2.75 -13.69 8.50
C SER A 213 3.52 -13.06 9.65
N LEU A 214 2.86 -12.97 10.80
CA LEU A 214 3.48 -12.55 12.05
C LEU A 214 3.60 -13.75 12.98
N ILE A 215 4.77 -13.90 13.58
CA ILE A 215 5.05 -14.90 14.62
C ILE A 215 5.49 -14.14 15.86
N GLY A 216 4.95 -14.51 17.02
CA GLY A 216 5.30 -13.84 18.26
C GLY A 216 5.08 -14.66 19.50
N PHE A 217 5.46 -14.05 20.61
CA PHE A 217 5.37 -14.60 21.95
C PHE A 217 4.74 -13.57 22.87
N ASP A 218 3.74 -14.00 23.63
CA ASP A 218 3.11 -13.24 24.70
C ASP A 218 3.62 -13.75 26.05
N SER A 219 4.05 -12.84 26.91
CA SER A 219 4.37 -13.16 28.30
C SER A 219 3.10 -13.52 29.08
N SER A 220 3.28 -14.22 30.21
CA SER A 220 2.21 -14.32 31.21
C SER A 220 1.76 -12.94 31.67
N ILE A 221 0.49 -12.83 32.04
CA ILE A 221 -0.10 -11.63 32.65
C ILE A 221 0.58 -11.39 33.99
N LYS A 222 1.09 -10.17 34.21
CA LYS A 222 1.72 -9.77 35.48
C LYS A 222 1.06 -8.52 36.05
N PRO A 223 0.65 -8.51 37.33
CA PRO A 223 0.13 -7.30 37.96
C PRO A 223 1.23 -6.23 38.05
N VAL A 224 0.84 -4.98 37.87
CA VAL A 224 1.68 -3.78 38.02
C VAL A 224 0.98 -2.75 38.92
N LYS A 225 1.61 -1.59 39.15
CA LYS A 225 1.08 -0.55 40.05
C LYS A 225 -0.32 -0.06 39.61
N TYR A 226 -1.08 0.48 40.55
CA TYR A 226 -2.40 1.11 40.32
C TYR A 226 -3.49 0.18 39.76
N GLY A 227 -3.41 -1.13 40.04
CA GLY A 227 -4.44 -2.10 39.68
C GLY A 227 -4.48 -2.44 38.19
N PHE A 228 -3.38 -2.20 37.47
CA PHE A 228 -3.21 -2.66 36.10
C PHE A 228 -2.53 -4.02 36.04
N ASP A 229 -2.87 -4.79 35.01
CA ASP A 229 -2.13 -5.99 34.62
C ASP A 229 -1.43 -5.77 33.29
N ARG A 230 -0.23 -6.31 33.14
CA ARG A 230 0.61 -6.13 31.96
C ARG A 230 0.87 -7.46 31.25
N VAL A 231 0.85 -7.41 29.91
CA VAL A 231 1.42 -8.42 29.02
C VAL A 231 2.46 -7.76 28.12
N LEU A 232 3.60 -8.41 27.97
CA LEU A 232 4.63 -8.04 27.02
C LEU A 232 4.59 -9.02 25.86
N THR A 233 4.57 -8.50 24.64
CA THR A 233 4.60 -9.30 23.41
C THR A 233 5.82 -8.91 22.60
N GLY A 234 6.57 -9.89 22.11
CA GLY A 234 7.58 -9.70 21.07
C GLY A 234 7.16 -10.42 19.80
N TYR A 235 7.39 -9.82 18.63
CA TYR A 235 7.03 -10.44 17.36
C TYR A 235 8.00 -10.10 16.23
N ILE A 236 8.06 -11.00 15.27
CA ILE A 236 8.69 -10.82 13.97
C ILE A 236 7.66 -11.07 12.87
N GLY A 237 7.86 -10.45 11.73
CA GLY A 237 6.93 -10.52 10.61
C GLY A 237 7.64 -10.58 9.29
N TYR A 238 7.03 -11.29 8.35
CA TYR A 238 7.30 -11.15 6.93
C TYR A 238 6.08 -10.50 6.28
N ASN A 239 6.31 -9.44 5.52
CA ASN A 239 5.29 -8.71 4.78
C ASN A 239 5.69 -8.65 3.31
N GLY A 240 4.74 -8.94 2.43
CA GLY A 240 4.88 -8.77 0.99
C GLY A 240 3.69 -8.01 0.41
N ALA A 241 3.92 -7.35 -0.71
CA ALA A 241 2.90 -6.69 -1.49
C ALA A 241 3.21 -6.83 -2.98
N SER A 242 2.20 -7.18 -3.78
CA SER A 242 2.20 -7.03 -5.23
C SER A 242 1.26 -5.89 -5.58
N GLN A 243 1.69 -4.98 -6.45
CA GLN A 243 0.94 -3.80 -6.85
C GLN A 243 0.99 -3.68 -8.36
N ASN A 244 -0.15 -3.36 -8.97
CA ASN A 244 -0.26 -3.11 -10.40
C ASN A 244 -1.03 -1.80 -10.62
N TYR A 245 -0.46 -0.93 -11.45
CA TYR A 245 -1.10 0.30 -11.90
C TYR A 245 -0.53 0.74 -13.24
N SER A 246 -1.36 1.22 -14.17
CA SER A 246 -0.92 1.88 -15.42
C SER A 246 0.18 1.15 -16.21
N GLY A 247 0.21 -0.19 -16.19
CA GLY A 247 1.24 -1.00 -16.86
C GLY A 247 2.56 -1.16 -16.09
N VAL A 248 2.62 -0.71 -14.85
CA VAL A 248 3.73 -0.93 -13.91
C VAL A 248 3.33 -2.01 -12.91
N ASP A 249 4.20 -3.01 -12.76
CA ASP A 249 4.08 -4.08 -11.78
C ASP A 249 5.18 -3.94 -10.74
N THR A 250 4.80 -3.84 -9.46
CA THR A 250 5.73 -3.70 -8.35
C THR A 250 5.56 -4.82 -7.34
N TYR A 251 6.66 -5.45 -6.95
CA TYR A 251 6.73 -6.44 -5.89
C TYR A 251 7.59 -5.92 -4.76
N GLN A 252 7.06 -5.94 -3.54
CA GLN A 252 7.79 -5.56 -2.34
C GLN A 252 7.77 -6.72 -1.35
N ASN A 253 8.92 -7.05 -0.78
CA ASN A 253 9.04 -8.09 0.22
C ASN A 253 9.98 -7.62 1.33
N GLY A 254 9.58 -7.82 2.57
CA GLY A 254 10.30 -7.29 3.71
C GLY A 254 10.05 -8.05 4.99
N GLY A 255 10.93 -7.77 5.94
CA GLY A 255 10.84 -8.26 7.31
C GLY A 255 10.61 -7.11 8.26
N LEU A 256 9.95 -7.39 9.38
CA LEU A 256 9.85 -6.48 10.50
C LEU A 256 9.97 -7.20 11.83
N LEU A 257 10.24 -6.42 12.86
CA LEU A 257 10.20 -6.85 14.24
C LEU A 257 9.52 -5.77 15.08
N GLY A 258 8.93 -6.19 16.19
CA GLY A 258 8.24 -5.26 17.06
C GLY A 258 7.95 -5.83 18.43
N GLY A 259 7.48 -4.94 19.29
CA GLY A 259 7.10 -5.26 20.65
C GLY A 259 5.84 -4.50 21.07
N THR A 260 4.94 -5.20 21.76
CA THR A 260 3.70 -4.64 22.28
C THR A 260 3.70 -4.71 23.80
N VAL A 261 3.32 -3.61 24.44
CA VAL A 261 2.95 -3.57 25.86
C VAL A 261 1.44 -3.45 25.93
N THR A 262 0.78 -4.43 26.54
CA THR A 262 -0.66 -4.38 26.80
C THR A 262 -0.92 -4.22 28.28
N LEU A 263 -1.79 -3.27 28.64
CA LEU A 263 -2.26 -2.97 29.98
C LEU A 263 -3.76 -3.23 30.07
N TYR A 264 -4.20 -3.92 31.12
CA TYR A 264 -5.59 -4.22 31.39
C TYR A 264 -6.00 -3.70 32.77
N ARG A 265 -7.21 -3.16 32.89
CA ARG A 265 -7.83 -2.82 34.18
C ARG A 265 -9.35 -3.01 34.08
N GLY A 266 -9.87 -4.06 34.71
CA GLY A 266 -11.29 -4.43 34.62
C GLY A 266 -11.72 -4.71 33.17
N ASN A 267 -12.61 -3.85 32.65
CA ASN A 267 -13.12 -3.88 31.27
C ASN A 267 -12.35 -2.96 30.32
N PHE A 268 -11.36 -2.20 30.80
CA PHE A 268 -10.52 -1.33 29.99
C PHE A 268 -9.22 -2.05 29.56
N PHE A 269 -8.76 -1.76 28.35
CA PHE A 269 -7.43 -2.12 27.88
C PHE A 269 -6.75 -0.98 27.12
N ASN A 270 -5.43 -0.95 27.20
CA ASN A 270 -4.56 -0.13 26.36
C ASN A 270 -3.40 -0.99 25.86
N ALA A 271 -3.16 -1.01 24.55
CA ALA A 271 -2.05 -1.72 23.95
C ALA A 271 -1.23 -0.74 23.12
N THR A 272 0.08 -0.66 23.40
CA THR A 272 1.02 0.16 22.62
C THR A 272 2.00 -0.77 21.93
N THR A 273 2.16 -0.63 20.61
CA THR A 273 3.12 -1.39 19.83
C THR A 273 4.13 -0.47 19.16
N LEU A 274 5.37 -0.94 19.08
CA LEU A 274 6.46 -0.35 18.30
C LEU A 274 6.94 -1.39 17.32
N SER A 275 7.17 -1.00 16.07
CA SER A 275 7.77 -1.89 15.07
C SER A 275 8.69 -1.14 14.13
N ALA A 276 9.73 -1.84 13.68
CA ALA A 276 10.62 -1.39 12.63
C ALA A 276 10.91 -2.54 11.67
N GLY A 277 11.21 -2.23 10.43
CA GLY A 277 11.46 -3.21 9.39
C GLY A 277 12.08 -2.59 8.15
N ALA A 278 12.39 -3.46 7.19
CA ALA A 278 12.90 -3.08 5.90
C ALA A 278 12.26 -3.95 4.82
N SER A 279 12.08 -3.39 3.62
CA SER A 279 11.60 -4.11 2.45
C SER A 279 12.42 -3.77 1.22
N LEU A 280 12.57 -4.76 0.36
CA LEU A 280 13.13 -4.62 -0.99
C LEU A 280 11.97 -4.60 -1.98
N GLY A 281 12.00 -3.64 -2.89
CA GLY A 281 11.05 -3.47 -3.97
C GLY A 281 11.70 -3.67 -5.32
N GLU A 282 11.04 -4.42 -6.21
CA GLU A 282 11.36 -4.53 -7.64
C GLU A 282 10.14 -4.05 -8.43
N SER A 283 10.34 -3.11 -9.35
CA SER A 283 9.29 -2.63 -10.26
C SER A 283 9.65 -2.88 -11.71
N HIS A 284 8.70 -3.43 -12.44
CA HIS A 284 8.77 -3.65 -13.87
C HIS A 284 8.04 -2.50 -14.56
N THR A 285 8.78 -1.73 -15.33
CA THR A 285 8.28 -0.60 -16.10
C THR A 285 8.52 -0.84 -17.58
N MET A 286 8.03 0.05 -18.44
CA MET A 286 8.30 0.00 -19.88
C MET A 286 9.80 0.12 -20.24
N TYR A 287 10.64 0.59 -19.31
CA TYR A 287 12.08 0.78 -19.53
C TYR A 287 12.94 -0.35 -18.95
N GLY A 288 12.38 -1.21 -18.10
CA GLY A 288 13.14 -2.27 -17.44
C GLY A 288 12.73 -2.51 -16.00
N LYS A 289 13.71 -2.90 -15.18
CA LYS A 289 13.54 -3.28 -13.77
C LYS A 289 14.18 -2.26 -12.84
N ASP A 290 13.39 -1.70 -11.93
CA ASP A 290 13.83 -0.75 -10.93
C ASP A 290 13.88 -1.42 -9.56
N ASN A 291 15.03 -1.36 -8.90
CA ASN A 291 15.20 -1.89 -7.55
C ASN A 291 15.31 -0.74 -6.55
N PHE A 292 14.56 -0.82 -5.46
CA PHE A 292 14.60 0.16 -4.39
C PHE A 292 14.50 -0.51 -3.03
N THR A 293 15.02 0.15 -2.01
CA THR A 293 14.96 -0.31 -0.62
C THR A 293 14.11 0.66 0.18
N MET A 294 13.37 0.13 1.15
CA MET A 294 12.56 0.92 2.04
C MET A 294 12.81 0.54 3.49
N LEU A 295 12.80 1.55 4.36
CA LEU A 295 12.82 1.41 5.80
C LEU A 295 11.45 1.81 6.36
N LEU A 296 10.89 0.97 7.21
CA LEU A 296 9.61 1.18 7.85
C LEU A 296 9.81 1.26 9.35
N ALA A 297 9.13 2.21 10.00
CA ALA A 297 9.04 2.25 11.44
C ALA A 297 7.68 2.82 11.84
N GLY A 298 7.23 2.51 13.05
CA GLY A 298 6.04 3.17 13.57
C GLY A 298 5.63 2.73 14.96
N ILE A 299 4.70 3.51 15.49
CA ILE A 299 4.06 3.30 16.78
C ILE A 299 2.56 3.25 16.59
N GLY A 300 1.92 2.28 17.24
CA GLY A 300 0.46 2.21 17.34
C GLY A 300 0.05 2.21 18.81
N ASN A 301 -1.08 2.84 19.11
CA ASN A 301 -1.77 2.71 20.39
C ASN A 301 -3.23 2.35 20.15
N LYS A 302 -3.69 1.24 20.71
CA LYS A 302 -5.08 0.83 20.70
C LYS A 302 -5.63 0.84 22.12
N LEU A 303 -6.73 1.55 22.33
CA LEU A 303 -7.47 1.52 23.59
C LEU A 303 -8.89 1.03 23.35
N GLY A 304 -9.51 0.45 24.36
CA GLY A 304 -10.90 0.03 24.28
C GLY A 304 -11.50 -0.33 25.62
N TYR A 305 -12.82 -0.48 25.63
CA TYR A 305 -13.60 -0.79 26.82
C TYR A 305 -14.69 -1.79 26.49
N ASN A 306 -14.91 -2.78 27.35
CA ASN A 306 -15.97 -3.77 27.19
C ASN A 306 -17.22 -3.39 27.99
N PHE A 307 -18.35 -3.27 27.28
CA PHE A 307 -19.67 -3.32 27.89
C PHE A 307 -20.18 -4.76 27.82
N GLU A 308 -20.29 -5.41 28.98
CA GLU A 308 -20.70 -6.81 29.09
C GLU A 308 -22.17 -6.91 29.49
N PHE A 309 -22.92 -7.78 28.79
CA PHE A 309 -24.34 -8.03 29.05
C PHE A 309 -24.58 -9.53 29.23
N LYS A 310 -25.52 -9.87 30.13
CA LYS A 310 -25.88 -11.26 30.48
C LYS A 310 -24.63 -12.08 30.81
N ASP A 311 -23.90 -11.63 31.83
CA ASP A 311 -22.66 -12.25 32.31
C ASP A 311 -21.63 -12.45 31.19
N GLY A 312 -21.43 -11.43 30.37
CA GLY A 312 -20.48 -11.46 29.26
C GLY A 312 -20.87 -12.36 28.09
N LYS A 313 -22.12 -12.86 28.02
CA LYS A 313 -22.62 -13.56 26.83
C LYS A 313 -22.59 -12.67 25.59
N TYR A 314 -22.86 -11.38 25.77
CA TYR A 314 -22.75 -10.37 24.72
C TYR A 314 -21.81 -9.26 25.18
N ILE A 315 -20.86 -8.87 24.33
CA ILE A 315 -19.91 -7.80 24.63
C ILE A 315 -19.94 -6.79 23.49
N ILE A 316 -20.10 -5.51 23.84
CA ILE A 316 -19.90 -4.38 22.94
C ILE A 316 -18.57 -3.74 23.30
N GLN A 317 -17.65 -3.70 22.36
CA GLN A 317 -16.28 -3.21 22.56
C GLN A 317 -16.01 -2.04 21.60
N PRO A 318 -16.33 -0.79 22.00
CA PRO A 318 -15.74 0.37 21.35
C PRO A 318 -14.22 0.38 21.56
N SER A 319 -13.49 0.79 20.52
CA SER A 319 -12.05 0.93 20.54
C SER A 319 -11.60 2.09 19.66
N MET A 320 -10.41 2.60 19.95
CA MET A 320 -9.74 3.63 19.17
C MET A 320 -8.30 3.19 18.95
N LEU A 321 -7.91 3.05 17.68
CA LEU A 321 -6.51 2.88 17.29
C LEU A 321 -5.98 4.23 16.78
N MET A 322 -4.81 4.61 17.26
CA MET A 322 -4.05 5.77 16.82
C MET A 322 -2.68 5.27 16.40
N SER A 323 -2.20 5.67 15.23
CA SER A 323 -0.89 5.23 14.76
C SER A 323 -0.14 6.33 14.04
N TYR A 324 1.18 6.24 14.17
CA TYR A 324 2.14 6.97 13.38
C TYR A 324 3.05 5.99 12.66
N THR A 325 3.17 6.14 11.35
CA THR A 325 4.03 5.33 10.50
C THR A 325 5.01 6.24 9.76
N PHE A 326 6.26 5.81 9.75
CA PHE A 326 7.35 6.36 8.98
C PHE A 326 7.74 5.36 7.90
N VAL A 327 7.82 5.81 6.66
CA VAL A 327 8.33 5.00 5.53
C VAL A 327 9.35 5.83 4.79
N ASN A 328 10.60 5.39 4.76
CA ASN A 328 11.64 6.00 3.94
C ASN A 328 11.95 5.10 2.75
N THR A 329 11.81 5.60 1.53
CA THR A 329 12.33 4.93 0.34
C THR A 329 13.68 5.54 0.03
N PHE A 330 14.73 4.73 -0.07
CA PHE A 330 16.06 5.25 -0.43
C PHE A 330 16.09 5.70 -1.88
N ASP A 331 16.86 6.75 -2.14
CA ASP A 331 17.05 7.29 -3.48
C ASP A 331 17.67 6.24 -4.41
N TYR A 332 17.24 6.25 -5.67
CA TYR A 332 17.74 5.33 -6.68
C TYR A 332 17.62 5.94 -8.07
N THR A 333 18.34 5.37 -9.03
CA THR A 333 18.16 5.71 -10.45
C THR A 333 17.38 4.61 -11.12
N ASN A 334 16.28 4.96 -11.78
CA ASN A 334 15.45 3.99 -12.48
C ASN A 334 16.07 3.54 -13.82
N SER A 335 15.45 2.56 -14.47
CA SER A 335 15.89 1.99 -15.75
C SER A 335 15.83 2.99 -16.91
N ALA A 336 15.08 4.09 -16.74
CA ALA A 336 15.03 5.19 -17.70
C ALA A 336 16.16 6.21 -17.51
N GLY A 337 17.07 5.99 -16.54
CA GLY A 337 18.15 6.92 -16.20
C GLY A 337 17.72 8.14 -15.37
N VAL A 338 16.51 8.10 -14.79
CA VAL A 338 15.96 9.18 -13.97
C VAL A 338 16.29 8.92 -12.50
N HIS A 339 16.91 9.89 -11.85
CA HIS A 339 17.19 9.88 -10.42
C HIS A 339 15.91 10.20 -9.64
N ILE A 340 15.51 9.29 -8.76
CA ILE A 340 14.35 9.41 -7.89
C ILE A 340 14.83 9.72 -6.48
N ASP A 341 14.48 10.91 -6.00
CA ASP A 341 14.73 11.38 -4.64
C ASP A 341 13.42 11.38 -3.85
N SER A 342 13.44 10.84 -2.64
CA SER A 342 12.24 10.69 -1.81
C SER A 342 12.47 11.15 -0.38
N ASP A 343 11.71 12.15 0.04
CA ASP A 343 11.54 12.40 1.46
C ASP A 343 10.75 11.24 2.09
N PRO A 344 10.99 10.95 3.37
CA PRO A 344 10.19 9.98 4.11
C PRO A 344 8.70 10.36 4.15
N LEU A 345 7.85 9.34 3.99
CA LEU A 345 6.44 9.43 4.28
C LEU A 345 6.22 9.43 5.79
N HIS A 346 5.55 10.46 6.28
CA HIS A 346 5.01 10.54 7.63
C HIS A 346 3.50 10.38 7.57
N ALA A 347 2.98 9.31 8.18
CA ALA A 347 1.56 9.01 8.17
C ALA A 347 0.98 8.96 9.59
N ILE A 348 -0.08 9.73 9.83
CA ILE A 348 -0.85 9.72 11.09
C ILE A 348 -2.25 9.21 10.77
N GLN A 349 -2.69 8.20 11.53
CA GLN A 349 -3.99 7.57 11.35
C GLN A 349 -4.75 7.45 12.66
N LEU A 350 -6.06 7.65 12.55
CA LEU A 350 -7.06 7.37 13.56
C LEU A 350 -8.03 6.32 13.04
N THR A 351 -8.31 5.32 13.86
CA THR A 351 -9.22 4.23 13.54
C THR A 351 -10.17 3.97 14.72
N PRO A 352 -11.21 4.80 14.90
CA PRO A 352 -12.31 4.46 15.79
C PRO A 352 -13.07 3.25 15.24
N GLY A 353 -13.50 2.37 16.14
CA GLY A 353 -14.27 1.19 15.77
C GLY A 353 -15.07 0.60 16.91
N VAL A 354 -15.96 -0.30 16.57
CA VAL A 354 -16.78 -1.08 17.50
C VAL A 354 -16.78 -2.54 17.09
N LYS A 355 -16.62 -3.42 18.08
CA LYS A 355 -16.72 -4.86 17.92
C LYS A 355 -17.86 -5.41 18.78
N PHE A 356 -18.71 -6.21 18.18
CA PHE A 356 -19.77 -6.96 18.86
C PHE A 356 -19.36 -8.41 18.95
N ILE A 357 -19.33 -8.96 20.16
CA ILE A 357 -18.83 -10.32 20.44
C ILE A 357 -19.95 -11.11 21.11
N MET A 358 -20.14 -12.36 20.68
CA MET A 358 -21.06 -13.29 21.32
C MET A 358 -20.31 -14.50 21.87
N ASN A 359 -20.42 -14.75 23.16
CA ASN A 359 -19.82 -15.91 23.81
C ASN A 359 -20.84 -17.06 23.90
N THR A 360 -20.56 -18.18 23.24
CA THR A 360 -21.42 -19.37 23.27
C THR A 360 -20.97 -20.38 24.32
N LYS A 361 -21.90 -21.21 24.82
CA LYS A 361 -21.59 -22.26 25.81
C LYS A 361 -20.57 -23.30 25.30
N ASN A 362 -20.43 -23.45 23.99
CA ASN A 362 -19.55 -24.44 23.36
C ASN A 362 -18.14 -23.87 23.08
N GLY A 363 -17.80 -22.70 23.63
CA GLY A 363 -16.48 -22.05 23.47
C GLY A 363 -16.25 -21.37 22.12
N TRP A 364 -17.27 -21.32 21.25
CA TRP A 364 -17.24 -20.51 20.04
C TRP A 364 -17.57 -19.06 20.36
N GLN A 365 -16.83 -18.12 19.76
CA GLN A 365 -17.04 -16.69 19.96
C GLN A 365 -17.06 -15.98 18.61
N PRO A 366 -18.19 -15.98 17.89
CA PRO A 366 -18.35 -15.14 16.71
C PRO A 366 -18.38 -13.66 17.08
N TYR A 367 -17.87 -12.82 16.19
CA TYR A 367 -17.88 -11.37 16.34
C TYR A 367 -18.05 -10.65 15.00
N VAL A 368 -18.58 -9.43 15.08
CA VAL A 368 -18.68 -8.48 13.97
C VAL A 368 -17.93 -7.22 14.37
N GLY A 369 -17.12 -6.68 13.46
CA GLY A 369 -16.36 -5.45 13.68
C GLY A 369 -16.67 -4.41 12.63
N ILE A 370 -16.71 -3.14 13.03
CA ILE A 370 -16.82 -1.99 12.14
C ILE A 370 -15.77 -0.96 12.60
N ASN A 371 -14.94 -0.51 11.67
CA ASN A 371 -13.89 0.47 11.90
C ASN A 371 -13.97 1.58 10.84
N MET A 372 -13.82 2.83 11.23
CA MET A 372 -13.61 3.95 10.30
C MET A 372 -12.14 4.30 10.31
N VAL A 373 -11.46 4.22 9.18
CA VAL A 373 -10.03 4.51 9.06
C VAL A 373 -9.85 5.90 8.45
N TRP A 374 -9.21 6.78 9.21
CA TRP A 374 -8.96 8.17 8.82
C TRP A 374 -7.47 8.48 8.85
N ASN A 375 -6.90 8.76 7.67
CA ASN A 375 -5.53 9.26 7.54
C ASN A 375 -5.55 10.79 7.63
N ILE A 376 -4.91 11.35 8.67
CA ILE A 376 -4.84 12.80 8.92
C ILE A 376 -3.68 13.42 8.15
N LEU A 377 -2.54 12.74 8.17
CA LEU A 377 -1.34 13.09 7.43
C LEU A 377 -0.91 11.83 6.68
N ASN A 378 -0.62 11.93 5.40
CA ASN A 378 -0.10 10.83 4.59
C ASN A 378 0.42 11.33 3.24
N LYS A 379 1.23 12.38 3.25
CA LYS A 379 1.85 12.90 2.03
C LYS A 379 3.35 12.71 2.10
N ASN A 380 3.93 12.26 1.00
CA ASN A 380 5.36 12.22 0.79
C ASN A 380 5.73 13.12 -0.38
N LYS A 381 6.97 13.58 -0.32
CA LYS A 381 7.57 14.49 -1.25
C LYS A 381 8.55 13.68 -2.09
N VAL A 382 8.31 13.57 -3.40
CA VAL A 382 9.16 12.80 -4.30
C VAL A 382 9.50 13.65 -5.52
N THR A 383 10.74 13.57 -5.97
CA THR A 383 11.23 14.24 -7.18
C THR A 383 11.87 13.25 -8.15
N ALA A 384 11.74 13.53 -9.44
CA ALA A 384 12.34 12.78 -10.53
C ALA A 384 13.22 13.75 -11.34
N ASN A 385 14.55 13.65 -11.26
CA ASN A 385 15.51 14.65 -11.78
C ASN A 385 15.04 16.09 -11.47
N ASP A 386 14.83 16.40 -10.19
CA ASP A 386 14.35 17.69 -9.67
C ASP A 386 12.89 18.06 -10.03
N VAL A 387 12.21 17.26 -10.86
CA VAL A 387 10.79 17.46 -11.17
C VAL A 387 9.93 16.95 -10.03
N ARG A 388 9.07 17.82 -9.51
CA ARG A 388 8.14 17.47 -8.43
C ARG A 388 7.04 16.51 -8.89
N LEU A 389 6.99 15.33 -8.29
CA LEU A 389 5.91 14.37 -8.48
C LEU A 389 4.68 14.71 -7.60
N PRO A 390 3.48 14.24 -7.99
CA PRO A 390 2.28 14.52 -7.23
C PRO A 390 2.27 13.83 -5.86
N GLU A 391 1.88 14.57 -4.84
CA GLU A 391 1.76 14.03 -3.49
C GLU A 391 0.52 13.13 -3.39
N MET A 392 0.76 11.83 -3.24
CA MET A 392 -0.29 10.81 -3.19
C MET A 392 -0.74 10.54 -1.76
N SER A 393 -1.99 10.12 -1.59
CA SER A 393 -2.54 9.74 -0.27
C SER A 393 -3.69 8.74 -0.40
N ILE A 394 -3.87 7.91 0.63
CA ILE A 394 -5.03 7.02 0.77
C ILE A 394 -6.18 7.81 1.41
N LYS A 395 -7.33 7.84 0.72
CA LYS A 395 -8.55 8.49 1.25
C LYS A 395 -9.10 7.73 2.48
N PRO A 396 -9.87 8.38 3.35
CA PRO A 396 -10.58 7.69 4.43
C PRO A 396 -11.47 6.57 3.90
N TYR A 397 -11.68 5.55 4.71
CA TYR A 397 -12.45 4.38 4.30
C TYR A 397 -13.02 3.64 5.52
N VAL A 398 -14.06 2.84 5.30
CA VAL A 398 -14.67 2.02 6.35
C VAL A 398 -14.22 0.57 6.15
N GLN A 399 -13.93 -0.12 7.25
CA GLN A 399 -13.75 -1.56 7.29
C GLN A 399 -14.86 -2.19 8.11
N TYR A 400 -15.48 -3.25 7.59
CA TYR A 400 -16.44 -4.02 8.36
C TYR A 400 -16.30 -5.49 8.02
N GLY A 401 -16.61 -6.36 8.97
CA GLY A 401 -16.40 -7.77 8.76
C GLY A 401 -16.82 -8.64 9.92
N LEU A 402 -16.58 -9.92 9.74
CA LEU A 402 -16.97 -10.97 10.66
C LEU A 402 -15.78 -11.86 10.94
N GLY A 403 -15.74 -12.37 12.16
CA GLY A 403 -14.75 -13.34 12.56
C GLY A 403 -15.31 -14.31 13.57
N VAL A 404 -14.58 -15.39 13.76
CA VAL A 404 -14.89 -16.41 14.73
C VAL A 404 -13.60 -16.85 15.38
N GLN A 405 -13.65 -17.03 16.69
CA GLN A 405 -12.57 -17.64 17.44
C GLN A 405 -13.07 -18.79 18.30
N LYS A 406 -12.16 -19.69 18.64
CA LYS A 406 -12.43 -20.84 19.48
C LYS A 406 -11.21 -21.18 20.33
N ARG A 407 -11.44 -21.43 21.62
CA ARG A 407 -10.47 -22.05 22.51
C ARG A 407 -10.63 -23.58 22.46
N ILE A 408 -9.53 -24.30 22.26
CA ILE A 408 -9.50 -25.77 22.17
C ILE A 408 -8.68 -26.31 23.34
N LYS A 409 -9.36 -27.05 24.24
CA LYS A 409 -8.76 -27.83 25.35
C LYS A 409 -7.68 -27.05 26.12
N ASP A 410 -7.98 -25.80 26.47
CA ASP A 410 -7.15 -24.83 27.22
C ASP A 410 -5.71 -24.59 26.73
N LYS A 411 -5.33 -25.23 25.62
CA LYS A 411 -3.96 -25.22 25.07
C LYS A 411 -3.85 -24.43 23.79
N PHE A 412 -4.96 -24.29 23.05
CA PHE A 412 -4.95 -23.57 21.78
C PHE A 412 -6.07 -22.54 21.71
N LEU A 413 -5.79 -21.43 21.04
CA LEU A 413 -6.79 -20.49 20.56
C LEU A 413 -6.59 -20.32 19.06
N ALA A 414 -7.64 -20.55 18.29
CA ALA A 414 -7.65 -20.33 16.86
C ALA A 414 -8.70 -19.27 16.51
N PHE A 415 -8.41 -18.45 15.50
CA PHE A 415 -9.39 -17.53 14.93
C PHE A 415 -9.27 -17.44 13.42
N GLY A 416 -10.37 -17.08 12.78
CA GLY A 416 -10.41 -16.65 11.39
C GLY A 416 -11.33 -15.44 11.27
N GLN A 417 -10.96 -14.48 10.42
CA GLN A 417 -11.80 -13.32 10.11
C GLN A 417 -11.66 -12.90 8.66
N ALA A 418 -12.74 -12.28 8.16
CA ALA A 418 -12.80 -11.62 6.88
C ALA A 418 -13.29 -10.18 7.10
N MET A 419 -12.54 -9.21 6.60
CA MET A 419 -12.90 -7.79 6.65
C MET A 419 -12.99 -7.26 5.23
N VAL A 420 -14.02 -6.45 4.97
CA VAL A 420 -14.24 -5.73 3.72
C VAL A 420 -13.87 -4.28 3.95
N SER A 421 -13.03 -3.72 3.08
CA SER A 421 -12.71 -2.29 3.02
C SER A 421 -13.57 -1.64 1.93
N ASN A 422 -14.14 -0.46 2.20
CA ASN A 422 -14.87 0.34 1.20
C ASN A 422 -14.57 1.85 1.32
N GLY A 423 -14.37 2.53 0.19
CA GLY A 423 -14.07 3.96 0.08
C GLY A 423 -12.67 4.20 -0.49
N GLY A 424 -11.75 4.75 0.32
CA GLY A 424 -10.34 4.93 -0.05
C GLY A 424 -9.52 3.64 -0.23
N ARG A 425 -10.02 2.50 0.25
CA ARG A 425 -9.55 1.14 -0.07
C ARG A 425 -10.77 0.28 -0.31
N ASN A 426 -10.76 -0.50 -1.38
CA ASN A 426 -11.90 -1.33 -1.77
C ASN A 426 -11.44 -2.77 -1.97
N GLY A 427 -11.94 -3.71 -1.16
CA GLY A 427 -11.52 -5.10 -1.27
C GLY A 427 -11.75 -5.90 -0.01
N VAL A 428 -11.09 -7.06 0.07
CA VAL A 428 -11.27 -8.04 1.16
C VAL A 428 -9.91 -8.40 1.74
N SER A 429 -9.83 -8.43 3.07
CA SER A 429 -8.71 -9.00 3.81
C SER A 429 -9.14 -10.22 4.61
N LEU A 430 -8.37 -11.29 4.51
CA LEU A 430 -8.54 -12.54 5.22
C LEU A 430 -7.36 -12.71 6.17
N SER A 431 -7.66 -13.14 7.39
CA SER A 431 -6.61 -13.47 8.35
C SER A 431 -7.00 -14.65 9.21
N PHE A 432 -6.00 -15.44 9.52
CA PHE A 432 -6.10 -16.57 10.43
C PHE A 432 -5.09 -16.38 11.55
N GLY A 433 -5.34 -16.98 12.70
CA GLY A 433 -4.30 -17.08 13.70
C GLY A 433 -4.49 -18.27 14.62
N LEU A 434 -3.35 -18.78 15.06
CA LEU A 434 -3.23 -19.87 16.02
C LEU A 434 -2.30 -19.42 17.14
N ARG A 435 -2.75 -19.58 18.37
CA ARG A 435 -1.97 -19.38 19.59
C ARG A 435 -1.95 -20.68 20.36
N TRP A 436 -0.79 -21.01 20.93
CA TRP A 436 -0.64 -22.12 21.86
C TRP A 436 -0.07 -21.62 23.18
N PHE A 437 -0.73 -22.01 24.27
CA PHE A 437 -0.34 -21.63 25.63
C PHE A 437 0.82 -22.51 26.12
N ILE A 438 1.70 -21.92 26.92
CA ILE A 438 2.94 -22.53 27.42
C ILE A 438 3.00 -22.33 28.92
N GLY A 439 3.16 -23.44 29.62
CA GLY A 439 3.13 -23.54 31.06
C GLY A 439 2.34 -24.77 31.49
N LYS A 440 2.73 -25.39 32.61
CA LYS A 440 2.07 -26.56 33.20
C LYS A 440 1.45 -26.20 34.53
#